data_AF-A0A2R4G0X1-F1
#
_entry.id   AF-A0A2R4G0X1-F1
#
_cell.length_a   1.000
_cell.length_b   1.000
_cell.length_c   1.000
_cell.angle_alpha   90.00
_cell.angle_beta   90.00
_cell.angle_gamma   90.00
#
_symmetry.space_group_name_H-M   'P 1'
#
loop_
_entity.id
_entity.type
_entity.pdbx_description
1 polymer ?
#
loop_
_entity_poly.entity_id
_entity_poly.type
_entity_poly.pdbx_seq_one_letter_code
_entity_poly.pdbx_strand_id
1 'polypeptide(L)'
;MTDEPFVNQNDVEGTASGVWSRMLAGNRRFAEGKLEHPNRSVEAREATIDTHEPEAAILSCSDARVSPDIIFDAGIGDLFTVRTAGQVIDDAVIASLEYAVDVLGVRLLVVLGHQNCGAIKQACKEYEALLHELTADAEDSLMAADSVADLDERILNAESLMLRTVGFSIWQAHESELESAEDFERVHIARTIEQLVERSEVIQHALAEDRLMITGARYQLDSGKVEVLSF
;
A
#
# COMPACT_ATOMS: atom_id res chain seq x y z
N MET A 1 13.44 44.92 -3.99
CA MET A 1 14.08 43.72 -3.43
C MET A 1 13.09 43.16 -2.44
N THR A 2 12.22 42.30 -2.93
CA THR A 2 11.27 41.55 -2.10
C THR A 2 12.04 40.36 -1.54
N ASP A 3 12.17 40.30 -0.22
CA ASP A 3 12.70 39.14 0.50
C ASP A 3 11.84 37.93 0.14
N GLU A 4 12.41 36.97 -0.59
CA GLU A 4 11.86 35.62 -0.66
C GLU A 4 12.00 35.00 0.75
N PRO A 5 10.93 34.43 1.32
CA PRO A 5 11.02 33.82 2.63
C PRO A 5 12.00 32.64 2.55
N PHE A 6 13.07 32.72 3.33
CA PHE A 6 14.01 31.61 3.53
C PHE A 6 13.23 30.47 4.19
N VAL A 7 12.79 29.49 3.40
CA VAL A 7 12.22 28.26 3.94
C VAL A 7 13.37 27.47 4.55
N ASN A 8 13.30 27.23 5.85
CA ASN A 8 14.30 26.44 6.56
C ASN A 8 14.33 25.03 5.96
N GLN A 9 15.51 24.53 5.57
CA GLN A 9 15.64 23.18 5.00
C GLN A 9 15.12 22.10 5.96
N ASN A 10 15.24 22.31 7.27
CA ASN A 10 14.68 21.42 8.29
C ASN A 10 13.13 21.41 8.29
N ASP A 11 12.48 22.53 7.94
CA ASP A 11 11.02 22.60 7.83
C ASP A 11 10.52 21.84 6.59
N VAL A 12 11.28 21.88 5.49
CA VAL A 12 10.99 21.09 4.27
C VAL A 12 11.21 19.60 4.51
N GLU A 13 12.28 19.24 5.22
CA GLU A 13 12.58 17.86 5.57
C GLU A 13 11.51 17.24 6.48
N GLY A 14 10.91 18.01 7.38
CA GLY A 14 9.80 17.51 8.20
C GLY A 14 8.49 17.28 7.44
N THR A 15 8.28 17.88 6.26
CA THR A 15 7.02 17.71 5.52
C THR A 15 6.84 16.26 5.04
N ALA A 16 5.58 15.85 4.83
CA ALA A 16 5.29 14.52 4.28
C ALA A 16 5.98 14.27 2.92
N SER A 17 6.04 15.29 2.06
CA SER A 17 6.76 15.20 0.78
C SER A 17 8.28 15.12 0.97
N GLY A 18 8.84 15.79 1.99
CA GLY A 18 10.23 15.67 2.39
C GLY A 18 10.58 14.27 2.89
N VAL A 19 9.76 13.71 3.78
CA VAL A 19 9.87 12.32 4.24
C VAL A 19 9.82 11.36 3.06
N TRP A 20 8.83 11.50 2.17
CA TRP A 20 8.70 10.63 1.00
C TRP A 20 9.92 10.70 0.08
N SER A 21 10.47 11.91 -0.13
CA SER A 21 11.67 12.11 -0.93
C SER A 21 12.89 11.41 -0.31
N ARG A 22 13.05 11.44 1.02
CA ARG A 22 14.11 10.69 1.73
C ARG A 22 13.92 9.19 1.60
N MET A 23 12.70 8.69 1.75
CA MET A 23 12.40 7.26 1.56
C MET A 23 12.77 6.81 0.15
N LEU A 24 12.37 7.55 -0.89
CA LEU A 24 12.74 7.23 -2.28
C LEU A 24 14.26 7.31 -2.53
N ALA A 25 14.98 8.22 -1.86
CA ALA A 25 16.44 8.24 -1.90
C ALA A 25 17.06 6.99 -1.25
N GLY A 26 16.52 6.55 -0.11
CA GLY A 26 16.90 5.28 0.52
C GLY A 26 16.61 4.07 -0.36
N ASN A 27 15.46 4.04 -1.05
CA ASN A 27 15.18 3.00 -2.03
C ASN A 27 16.15 3.01 -3.21
N ARG A 28 16.58 4.19 -3.68
CA ARG A 28 17.61 4.27 -4.71
C ARG A 28 18.93 3.67 -4.23
N ARG A 29 19.34 3.92 -2.98
CA ARG A 29 20.53 3.28 -2.39
C ARG A 29 20.38 1.76 -2.33
N PHE A 30 19.22 1.25 -1.93
CA PHE A 30 18.92 -0.18 -1.94
C PHE A 30 19.04 -0.77 -3.35
N ALA A 31 18.35 -0.20 -4.34
CA ALA A 31 18.34 -0.67 -5.72
C ALA A 31 19.74 -0.66 -6.36
N GLU A 32 20.59 0.29 -5.99
CA GLU A 32 21.97 0.42 -6.50
C GLU A 32 23.01 -0.36 -5.69
N GLY A 33 22.63 -1.03 -4.59
CA GLY A 33 23.56 -1.75 -3.72
C GLY A 33 24.50 -0.84 -2.91
N LYS A 34 24.06 0.39 -2.61
CA LYS A 34 24.83 1.44 -1.89
C LYS A 34 24.20 1.81 -0.55
N LEU A 35 23.72 0.80 0.19
CA LEU A 35 23.03 0.98 1.46
C LEU A 35 23.90 1.71 2.50
N GLU A 36 23.30 2.64 3.23
CA GLU A 36 23.94 3.37 4.33
C GLU A 36 23.67 2.69 5.68
N HIS A 37 22.54 1.98 5.81
CA HIS A 37 22.11 1.34 7.05
C HIS A 37 22.00 2.31 8.25
N PRO A 38 21.24 3.41 8.11
CA PRO A 38 21.04 4.37 9.19
C PRO A 38 20.34 3.72 10.38
N ASN A 39 20.56 4.27 11.58
CA ASN A 39 19.81 3.93 12.81
C ASN A 39 19.76 2.42 13.16
N ARG A 40 20.84 1.67 12.90
CA ARG A 40 20.96 0.23 13.23
C ARG A 40 22.01 -0.09 14.29
N SER A 41 22.62 0.91 14.92
CA SER A 41 23.62 0.70 15.97
C SER A 41 22.97 0.29 17.30
N VAL A 42 23.80 -0.16 18.24
CA VAL A 42 23.36 -0.48 19.61
C VAL A 42 22.77 0.76 20.28
N GLU A 43 23.40 1.91 20.07
CA GLU A 43 22.99 3.21 20.62
C GLU A 43 21.67 3.66 20.00
N ALA A 44 21.49 3.51 18.68
CA ALA A 44 20.22 3.82 18.01
C ALA A 44 19.07 2.97 18.56
N ARG A 45 19.30 1.66 18.73
CA ARG A 45 18.33 0.76 19.39
C ARG A 45 18.02 1.22 20.82
N GLU A 46 19.03 1.53 21.62
CA GLU A 46 18.85 1.97 23.01
C GLU A 46 18.09 3.29 23.13
N ALA A 47 18.26 4.20 22.17
CA ALA A 47 17.50 5.46 22.10
C ALA A 47 15.99 5.25 21.92
N THR A 48 15.55 4.09 21.44
CA THR A 48 14.13 3.78 21.16
C THR A 48 13.41 3.03 22.30
N ILE A 49 14.06 2.81 23.45
CA ILE A 49 13.50 2.00 24.55
C ILE A 49 12.24 2.64 25.14
N ASP A 50 12.29 3.94 25.43
CA ASP A 50 11.20 4.65 26.12
C ASP A 50 10.21 5.29 25.15
N THR A 51 10.64 5.62 23.93
CA THR A 51 9.84 6.29 22.91
C THR A 51 10.33 6.00 21.50
N HIS A 52 9.47 6.15 20.50
CA HIS A 52 9.83 6.13 19.09
C HIS A 52 8.95 7.12 18.31
N GLU A 53 9.53 7.76 17.30
CA GLU A 53 8.88 8.80 16.48
C GLU A 53 9.07 8.48 15.00
N PRO A 54 8.33 7.48 14.45
CA PRO A 54 8.47 7.10 13.06
C PRO A 54 8.07 8.24 12.14
N GLU A 55 8.79 8.42 11.04
CA GLU A 55 8.53 9.50 10.10
C GLU A 55 7.35 9.18 9.17
N ALA A 56 7.11 7.88 8.93
CA ALA A 56 6.05 7.38 8.06
C ALA A 56 5.44 6.07 8.59
N ALA A 57 4.16 5.86 8.30
CA ALA A 57 3.51 4.57 8.38
C ALA A 57 3.47 3.90 7.00
N ILE A 58 3.66 2.58 6.97
CA ILE A 58 3.62 1.78 5.74
C ILE A 58 2.70 0.60 5.95
N LEU A 59 1.66 0.51 5.12
CA LEU A 59 0.88 -0.70 4.93
C LEU A 59 1.46 -1.47 3.75
N SER A 60 2.05 -2.65 3.96
CA SER A 60 2.66 -3.43 2.88
C SER A 60 2.27 -4.90 2.88
N CYS A 61 2.58 -5.59 1.79
CA CYS A 61 2.39 -7.04 1.71
C CYS A 61 3.28 -7.79 2.74
N SER A 62 2.79 -8.92 3.28
CA SER A 62 3.57 -9.87 4.09
C SER A 62 4.59 -10.68 3.28
N ASP A 63 4.71 -10.48 1.96
CA ASP A 63 5.68 -11.15 1.11
C ASP A 63 7.10 -11.01 1.69
N ALA A 64 7.80 -12.13 1.87
CA ALA A 64 9.10 -12.18 2.52
C ALA A 64 10.19 -11.39 1.77
N ARG A 65 9.97 -11.08 0.48
CA ARG A 65 10.88 -10.28 -0.35
C ARG A 65 10.63 -8.77 -0.21
N VAL A 66 9.55 -8.38 0.48
CA VAL A 66 9.10 -6.99 0.62
C VAL A 66 9.22 -6.56 2.07
N SER A 67 10.42 -6.16 2.47
CA SER A 67 10.68 -5.61 3.81
C SER A 67 10.89 -4.10 3.70
N PRO A 68 9.91 -3.26 4.11
CA PRO A 68 10.00 -1.81 3.94
C PRO A 68 11.27 -1.19 4.55
N ASP A 69 11.67 -1.62 5.75
CA ASP A 69 12.88 -1.13 6.43
C ASP A 69 14.17 -1.40 5.62
N ILE A 70 14.17 -2.49 4.83
CA ILE A 70 15.30 -2.83 3.97
C ILE A 70 15.20 -2.08 2.64
N ILE A 71 14.02 -2.10 2.01
CA ILE A 71 13.78 -1.55 0.67
C ILE A 71 13.94 -0.04 0.65
N PHE A 72 13.62 0.66 1.75
CA PHE A 72 13.82 2.10 1.89
C PHE A 72 15.11 2.48 2.63
N ASP A 73 15.99 1.51 2.92
CA ASP A 73 17.23 1.72 3.68
C ASP A 73 17.01 2.51 4.98
N ALA A 74 15.99 2.10 5.75
CA ALA A 74 15.63 2.68 7.03
C ALA A 74 16.22 1.87 8.20
N GLY A 75 16.20 2.44 9.39
CA GLY A 75 16.65 1.83 10.63
C GLY A 75 15.56 1.64 11.66
N ILE A 76 15.99 1.36 12.88
CA ILE A 76 15.10 1.04 14.00
C ILE A 76 14.34 2.30 14.42
N GLY A 77 13.01 2.22 14.39
CA GLY A 77 12.13 3.32 14.82
C GLY A 77 11.78 4.32 13.72
N ASP A 78 12.38 4.22 12.53
CA ASP A 78 12.15 5.17 11.43
C ASP A 78 10.77 5.01 10.78
N LEU A 79 10.27 3.77 10.69
CA LEU A 79 9.03 3.41 9.99
C LEU A 79 8.07 2.64 10.90
N PHE A 80 6.79 3.01 10.86
CA PHE A 80 5.71 2.24 11.47
C PHE A 80 5.10 1.30 10.43
N THR A 81 5.44 0.01 10.49
CA THR A 81 5.10 -0.94 9.42
C THR A 81 4.00 -1.91 9.84
N VAL A 82 2.90 -1.95 9.07
CA VAL A 82 1.79 -2.92 9.18
C VAL A 82 1.81 -3.82 7.95
N ARG A 83 1.75 -5.15 8.15
CA ARG A 83 1.92 -6.11 7.05
C ARG A 83 0.91 -7.24 7.04
N THR A 84 0.16 -7.35 5.95
CA THR A 84 -0.81 -8.43 5.69
C THR A 84 -0.61 -8.97 4.27
N ALA A 85 -1.03 -10.20 3.99
CA ALA A 85 -0.92 -10.76 2.64
C ALA A 85 -1.75 -9.91 1.67
N GLY A 86 -1.11 -9.41 0.60
CA GLY A 86 -1.75 -8.48 -0.34
C GLY A 86 -2.11 -7.13 0.27
N GLN A 87 -1.48 -6.70 1.38
CA GLN A 87 -1.82 -5.45 2.08
C GLN A 87 -3.33 -5.29 2.39
N VAL A 88 -4.03 -6.43 2.55
CA VAL A 88 -5.46 -6.48 2.88
C VAL A 88 -5.69 -5.86 4.25
N ILE A 89 -6.75 -5.06 4.34
CA ILE A 89 -7.12 -4.36 5.56
C ILE A 89 -8.19 -5.15 6.35
N ASP A 90 -8.02 -5.15 7.67
CA ASP A 90 -9.05 -5.50 8.65
C ASP A 90 -9.08 -4.44 9.76
N ASP A 91 -9.89 -4.65 10.79
CA ASP A 91 -10.04 -3.67 11.87
C ASP A 91 -8.75 -3.48 12.67
N ALA A 92 -7.91 -4.52 12.78
CA ALA A 92 -6.63 -4.43 13.48
C ALA A 92 -5.60 -3.63 12.66
N VAL A 93 -5.60 -3.81 11.33
CA VAL A 93 -4.78 -2.99 10.42
C VAL A 93 -5.19 -1.52 10.51
N ILE A 94 -6.49 -1.22 10.41
CA ILE A 94 -6.99 0.16 10.50
C ILE A 94 -6.59 0.78 11.85
N ALA A 95 -6.91 0.13 12.97
CA ALA A 95 -6.57 0.65 14.29
C ALA A 95 -5.06 0.88 14.49
N SER A 96 -4.22 0.02 13.88
CA SER A 96 -2.76 0.20 13.93
C SER A 96 -2.31 1.44 13.15
N LEU A 97 -2.89 1.71 11.98
CA LEU A 97 -2.59 2.90 11.19
C LEU A 97 -3.15 4.17 11.84
N GLU A 98 -4.34 4.11 12.43
CA GLU A 98 -4.91 5.21 13.22
C GLU A 98 -4.02 5.57 14.42
N TYR A 99 -3.48 4.57 15.12
CA TYR A 99 -2.50 4.79 16.17
C TYR A 99 -1.25 5.52 15.66
N ALA A 100 -0.72 5.13 14.50
CA ALA A 100 0.42 5.81 13.91
C ALA A 100 0.10 7.28 13.57
N VAL A 101 -1.09 7.55 13.02
CA VAL A 101 -1.52 8.89 12.63
C VAL A 101 -1.82 9.78 13.82
N ASP A 102 -2.63 9.32 14.78
CA ASP A 102 -3.16 10.17 15.85
C ASP A 102 -2.28 10.19 17.11
N VAL A 103 -1.63 9.07 17.42
CA VAL A 103 -0.80 8.94 18.63
C VAL A 103 0.67 9.20 18.34
N LEU A 104 1.23 8.62 17.26
CA LEU A 104 2.64 8.83 16.89
C LEU A 104 2.87 10.05 16.02
N GLY A 105 1.80 10.65 15.46
CA GLY A 105 1.89 11.86 14.65
C GLY A 105 2.59 11.66 13.30
N VAL A 106 2.54 10.46 12.72
CA VAL A 106 3.11 10.24 11.38
C VAL A 106 2.40 11.13 10.35
N ARG A 107 3.19 11.75 9.47
CA ARG A 107 2.68 12.70 8.45
C ARG A 107 2.58 12.07 7.07
N LEU A 108 3.10 10.87 6.91
CA LEU A 108 3.08 10.10 5.66
C LEU A 108 2.55 8.69 5.90
N LEU A 109 1.55 8.29 5.14
CA LEU A 109 1.06 6.92 5.04
C LEU A 109 1.30 6.39 3.63
N VAL A 110 2.03 5.28 3.51
CA VAL A 110 2.33 4.63 2.23
C VAL A 110 1.59 3.29 2.15
N VAL A 111 0.79 3.10 1.10
CA VAL A 111 0.29 1.77 0.74
C VAL A 111 1.24 1.18 -0.29
N LEU A 112 2.01 0.18 0.13
CA LEU A 112 3.09 -0.43 -0.64
C LEU A 112 2.69 -1.84 -1.13
N GLY A 113 2.19 -1.91 -2.36
CA GLY A 113 2.09 -3.17 -3.10
C GLY A 113 3.41 -3.56 -3.75
N HIS A 114 3.44 -4.65 -4.51
CA HIS A 114 4.66 -5.10 -5.17
C HIS A 114 4.39 -5.96 -6.40
N GLN A 115 5.39 -6.00 -7.29
CA GLN A 115 5.45 -6.88 -8.43
C GLN A 115 5.33 -8.35 -8.02
N ASN A 116 4.59 -9.12 -8.80
CA ASN A 116 4.51 -10.57 -8.70
C ASN A 116 3.90 -11.02 -7.36
N CYS A 117 2.83 -10.34 -6.91
CA CYS A 117 2.19 -10.59 -5.63
C CYS A 117 1.48 -11.94 -5.55
N GLY A 118 1.76 -12.71 -4.50
CA GLY A 118 1.15 -14.01 -4.27
C GLY A 118 -0.36 -13.94 -3.99
N ALA A 119 -0.82 -12.90 -3.28
CA ALA A 119 -2.24 -12.70 -2.99
C ALA A 119 -3.02 -12.36 -4.26
N ILE A 120 -2.49 -11.48 -5.11
CA ILE A 120 -3.07 -11.15 -6.43
C ILE A 120 -3.19 -12.41 -7.29
N LYS A 121 -2.12 -13.21 -7.40
CA LYS A 121 -2.16 -14.48 -8.15
C LYS A 121 -3.19 -15.47 -7.63
N GLN A 122 -3.32 -15.57 -6.30
CA GLN A 122 -4.29 -16.47 -5.69
C GLN A 122 -5.71 -15.98 -5.98
N ALA A 123 -5.96 -14.68 -5.85
CA ALA A 123 -7.24 -14.07 -6.16
C ALA A 123 -7.59 -14.17 -7.65
N CYS A 124 -6.63 -14.06 -8.58
CA CYS A 124 -6.88 -14.30 -10.02
C CYS A 124 -7.40 -15.72 -10.25
N LYS A 125 -6.76 -16.73 -9.63
CA LYS A 125 -7.21 -18.13 -9.77
C LYS A 125 -8.62 -18.35 -9.22
N GLU A 126 -8.94 -17.75 -8.08
CA GLU A 126 -10.27 -17.86 -7.47
C GLU A 126 -11.33 -17.11 -8.31
N TYR A 127 -10.98 -15.95 -8.85
CA TYR A 127 -11.82 -15.17 -9.75
C TYR A 127 -12.10 -15.91 -11.06
N GLU A 128 -11.08 -16.47 -11.70
CA GLU A 128 -11.21 -17.28 -12.92
C GLU A 128 -12.06 -18.54 -12.67
N ALA A 129 -11.89 -19.19 -11.52
CA ALA A 129 -12.70 -20.35 -11.14
C ALA A 129 -14.18 -19.96 -10.95
N LEU A 130 -14.45 -18.83 -10.31
CA LEU A 130 -15.81 -18.29 -10.16
C LEU A 130 -16.44 -17.97 -11.52
N LEU A 131 -15.71 -17.28 -12.41
CA LEU A 131 -16.19 -16.98 -13.76
C LEU A 131 -16.52 -18.26 -14.55
N HIS A 132 -15.64 -19.26 -14.48
CA HIS A 132 -15.87 -20.54 -15.14
C HIS A 132 -17.12 -21.25 -14.58
N GLU A 133 -17.34 -21.22 -13.27
CA GLU A 133 -18.55 -21.79 -12.65
C GLU A 133 -19.82 -21.09 -13.15
N LEU A 134 -19.83 -19.76 -13.20
CA LEU A 134 -20.99 -18.97 -13.62
C LEU A 134 -21.34 -19.15 -15.10
N THR A 135 -20.33 -19.37 -15.94
CA THR A 135 -20.48 -19.48 -17.40
C THR A 135 -20.52 -20.93 -17.89
N ALA A 136 -20.45 -21.92 -17.00
CA ALA A 136 -20.38 -23.34 -17.37
C ALA A 136 -21.57 -23.82 -18.22
N ASP A 137 -22.77 -23.30 -17.94
CA ASP A 137 -24.01 -23.65 -18.63
C ASP A 137 -24.41 -22.63 -19.71
N ALA A 138 -23.56 -21.64 -20.01
CA ALA A 138 -23.86 -20.63 -21.02
C ALA A 138 -23.68 -21.20 -22.44
N GLU A 139 -24.75 -21.14 -23.24
CA GLU A 139 -24.74 -21.64 -24.62
C GLU A 139 -24.26 -20.58 -25.64
N ASP A 140 -24.31 -19.30 -25.27
CA ASP A 140 -23.85 -18.18 -26.08
C ASP A 140 -23.29 -17.03 -25.23
N SER A 141 -22.72 -16.01 -25.90
CA SER A 141 -22.10 -14.86 -25.24
C SER A 141 -23.08 -13.96 -24.50
N LEU A 142 -24.36 -13.94 -24.90
CA LEU A 142 -25.38 -13.13 -24.21
C LEU A 142 -25.73 -13.77 -22.88
N MET A 143 -25.96 -15.09 -22.87
CA MET A 143 -26.18 -15.85 -21.63
C MET A 143 -24.97 -15.78 -20.71
N ALA A 144 -23.74 -15.87 -21.25
CA ALA A 144 -22.55 -15.73 -20.44
C ALA A 144 -22.46 -14.36 -19.76
N ALA A 145 -22.82 -13.28 -20.46
CA ALA A 145 -22.87 -11.93 -19.90
C ALA A 145 -23.93 -11.79 -18.81
N ASP A 146 -25.13 -12.33 -19.04
CA ASP A 146 -26.21 -12.33 -18.04
C ASP A 146 -25.82 -13.14 -16.78
N SER A 147 -25.10 -14.26 -16.93
CA SER A 147 -24.64 -15.09 -15.81
C SER A 147 -23.63 -14.40 -14.88
N VAL A 148 -22.92 -13.38 -15.37
CA VAL A 148 -21.90 -12.64 -14.60
C VAL A 148 -22.37 -11.23 -14.21
N ALA A 149 -23.63 -10.89 -14.44
CA ALA A 149 -24.17 -9.57 -14.14
C ALA A 149 -24.04 -9.17 -12.65
N ASP A 150 -24.18 -10.14 -11.73
CA ASP A 150 -24.08 -9.95 -10.28
C ASP A 150 -22.74 -10.46 -9.70
N LEU A 151 -21.68 -10.44 -10.52
CA LEU A 151 -20.37 -10.99 -10.13
C LEU A 151 -19.75 -10.25 -8.94
N ASP A 152 -19.93 -8.93 -8.86
CA ASP A 152 -19.47 -8.10 -7.75
C ASP A 152 -20.11 -8.52 -6.41
N GLU A 153 -21.43 -8.74 -6.38
CA GLU A 153 -22.14 -9.21 -5.19
C GLU A 153 -21.66 -10.61 -4.78
N ARG A 154 -21.43 -11.50 -5.74
CA ARG A 154 -20.88 -12.84 -5.46
C ARG A 154 -19.47 -12.77 -4.88
N ILE A 155 -18.61 -11.90 -5.43
CA ILE A 155 -17.26 -11.68 -4.92
C ILE A 155 -17.32 -11.16 -3.48
N LEU A 156 -18.16 -10.16 -3.20
CA LEU A 156 -18.30 -9.57 -1.86
C LEU A 156 -18.83 -10.57 -0.81
N ASN A 157 -19.63 -11.55 -1.23
CA ASN A 157 -20.19 -12.58 -0.36
C ASN A 157 -19.36 -13.87 -0.32
N ALA A 158 -18.22 -13.95 -1.01
CA ALA A 158 -17.40 -15.15 -1.03
C ALA A 158 -16.85 -15.51 0.37
N GLU A 159 -16.69 -16.81 0.64
CA GLU A 159 -16.08 -17.28 1.89
C GLU A 159 -14.58 -16.92 1.96
N SER A 160 -13.91 -16.91 0.80
CA SER A 160 -12.51 -16.52 0.70
C SER A 160 -12.33 -15.03 0.94
N LEU A 161 -11.57 -14.69 1.98
CA LEU A 161 -11.16 -13.31 2.23
C LEU A 161 -10.38 -12.73 1.04
N MET A 162 -9.54 -13.54 0.38
CA MET A 162 -8.72 -13.10 -0.75
C MET A 162 -9.59 -12.71 -1.95
N LEU A 163 -10.61 -13.51 -2.25
CA LEU A 163 -11.56 -13.18 -3.32
C LEU A 163 -12.35 -11.91 -2.96
N ARG A 164 -12.91 -11.83 -1.75
CA ARG A 164 -13.67 -10.65 -1.29
C ARG A 164 -12.90 -9.33 -1.37
N THR A 165 -11.60 -9.36 -1.10
CA THR A 165 -10.78 -8.15 -1.02
C THR A 165 -9.99 -7.94 -2.30
N VAL A 166 -8.98 -8.78 -2.54
CA VAL A 166 -8.07 -8.70 -3.69
C VAL A 166 -8.82 -9.04 -4.98
N GLY A 167 -9.67 -10.06 -4.96
CA GLY A 167 -10.48 -10.46 -6.11
C GLY A 167 -11.45 -9.38 -6.58
N PHE A 168 -11.99 -8.58 -5.66
CA PHE A 168 -12.79 -7.41 -6.04
C PHE A 168 -11.96 -6.36 -6.81
N SER A 169 -10.68 -6.21 -6.46
CA SER A 169 -9.79 -5.31 -7.22
C SER A 169 -9.50 -5.83 -8.62
N ILE A 170 -9.44 -7.16 -8.80
CA ILE A 170 -9.29 -7.82 -10.10
C ILE A 170 -10.56 -7.61 -10.94
N TRP A 171 -11.73 -7.77 -10.34
CA TRP A 171 -12.99 -7.45 -10.99
C TRP A 171 -13.04 -5.98 -11.45
N GLN A 172 -12.71 -5.01 -10.57
CA GLN A 172 -12.65 -3.58 -10.95
C GLN A 172 -11.67 -3.30 -12.09
N ALA A 173 -10.55 -4.02 -12.15
CA ALA A 173 -9.60 -3.91 -13.23
C ALA A 173 -10.20 -4.40 -14.57
N HIS A 174 -10.87 -5.55 -14.56
CA HIS A 174 -11.56 -6.07 -15.75
C HIS A 174 -12.68 -5.14 -16.25
N GLU A 175 -13.46 -4.53 -15.35
CA GLU A 175 -14.45 -3.50 -15.71
C GLU A 175 -13.82 -2.27 -16.39
N SER A 176 -12.51 -2.07 -16.18
CA SER A 176 -11.73 -0.99 -16.79
C SER A 176 -10.87 -1.47 -17.98
N GLU A 177 -11.13 -2.66 -18.53
CA GLU A 177 -10.37 -3.29 -19.61
C GLU A 177 -8.88 -3.50 -19.29
N LEU A 178 -8.54 -3.63 -18.01
CA LEU A 178 -7.20 -3.90 -17.53
C LEU A 178 -7.05 -5.39 -17.21
N GLU A 179 -6.04 -6.03 -17.79
CA GLU A 179 -5.88 -7.50 -17.75
C GLU A 179 -4.51 -7.98 -17.29
N SER A 180 -3.53 -7.07 -17.12
CA SER A 180 -2.20 -7.48 -16.72
C SER A 180 -2.09 -7.62 -15.19
N ALA A 181 -1.19 -8.51 -14.73
CA ALA A 181 -0.88 -8.64 -13.32
C ALA A 181 -0.42 -7.32 -12.68
N GLU A 182 0.26 -6.49 -13.46
CA GLU A 182 0.70 -5.18 -13.03
C GLU A 182 -0.48 -4.22 -12.81
N ASP A 183 -1.49 -4.27 -13.69
CA ASP A 183 -2.69 -3.47 -13.53
C ASP A 183 -3.47 -3.90 -12.29
N PHE A 184 -3.63 -5.20 -12.06
CA PHE A 184 -4.26 -5.73 -10.85
C PHE A 184 -3.55 -5.26 -9.58
N GLU A 185 -2.22 -5.24 -9.59
CA GLU A 185 -1.42 -4.71 -8.47
C GLU A 185 -1.67 -3.22 -8.24
N ARG A 186 -1.71 -2.39 -9.31
CA ARG A 186 -1.98 -0.95 -9.21
C ARG A 186 -3.41 -0.65 -8.74
N VAL A 187 -4.40 -1.29 -9.34
CA VAL A 187 -5.82 -1.14 -8.95
C VAL A 187 -6.01 -1.55 -7.50
N HIS A 188 -5.38 -2.64 -7.06
CA HIS A 188 -5.49 -3.07 -5.67
C HIS A 188 -4.88 -2.08 -4.68
N ILE A 189 -3.77 -1.42 -5.03
CA ILE A 189 -3.19 -0.33 -4.20
C ILE A 189 -4.17 0.85 -4.13
N ALA A 190 -4.73 1.28 -5.25
CA ALA A 190 -5.70 2.38 -5.31
C ALA A 190 -6.93 2.09 -4.45
N ARG A 191 -7.52 0.90 -4.62
CA ARG A 191 -8.67 0.45 -3.82
C ARG A 191 -8.33 0.38 -2.33
N THR A 192 -7.15 -0.09 -1.97
CA THR A 192 -6.74 -0.15 -0.56
C THR A 192 -6.68 1.24 0.07
N ILE A 193 -6.20 2.25 -0.67
CA ILE A 193 -6.22 3.66 -0.24
C ILE A 193 -7.65 4.15 -0.06
N GLU A 194 -8.52 3.92 -1.05
CA GLU A 194 -9.95 4.27 -0.97
C GLU A 194 -10.59 3.68 0.28
N GLN A 195 -10.41 2.38 0.52
CA GLN A 195 -10.98 1.72 1.68
C GLN A 195 -10.44 2.23 3.02
N LEU A 196 -9.16 2.63 3.10
CA LEU A 196 -8.61 3.25 4.30
C LEU A 196 -9.29 4.59 4.60
N VAL A 197 -9.50 5.40 3.57
CA VAL A 197 -10.17 6.71 3.70
C VAL A 197 -11.65 6.55 4.04
N GLU A 198 -12.33 5.57 3.46
CA GLU A 198 -13.75 5.30 3.72
C GLU A 198 -14.01 4.74 5.12
N ARG A 199 -13.11 3.90 5.64
CA ARG A 199 -13.34 3.15 6.88
C ARG A 199 -12.76 3.82 8.13
N SER A 200 -11.94 4.85 7.98
CA SER A 200 -11.28 5.54 9.10
C SER A 200 -11.57 7.04 9.10
N GLU A 201 -12.41 7.47 10.05
CA GLU A 201 -12.64 8.91 10.29
C GLU A 201 -11.35 9.61 10.73
N VAL A 202 -10.45 8.92 11.44
CA VAL A 202 -9.15 9.46 11.87
C VAL A 202 -8.28 9.81 10.67
N ILE A 203 -8.13 8.88 9.72
CA ILE A 203 -7.36 9.11 8.50
C ILE A 203 -8.04 10.20 7.65
N GLN A 204 -9.36 10.14 7.49
CA GLN A 204 -10.12 11.14 6.74
C GLN A 204 -9.93 12.56 7.29
N HIS A 205 -10.05 12.75 8.60
CA HIS A 205 -9.82 14.04 9.25
C HIS A 205 -8.37 14.50 9.11
N ALA A 206 -7.39 13.61 9.29
CA ALA A 206 -5.98 13.96 9.16
C ALA A 206 -5.62 14.41 7.73
N LEU A 207 -6.23 13.81 6.71
CA LEU A 207 -6.10 14.25 5.32
C LEU A 207 -6.77 15.61 5.09
N ALA A 208 -7.99 15.81 5.61
CA ALA A 208 -8.74 17.06 5.45
C ALA A 208 -8.08 18.27 6.13
N GLU A 209 -7.28 18.03 7.16
CA GLU A 209 -6.54 19.05 7.92
C GLU A 209 -5.08 19.22 7.46
N ASP A 210 -4.69 18.61 6.32
CA ASP A 210 -3.32 18.62 5.79
C ASP A 210 -2.25 18.10 6.78
N ARG A 211 -2.66 17.29 7.77
CA ARG A 211 -1.76 16.65 8.75
C ARG A 211 -1.15 15.35 8.24
N LEU A 212 -1.80 14.73 7.26
CA LEU A 212 -1.40 13.47 6.66
C LEU A 212 -1.32 13.58 5.14
N MET A 213 -0.32 12.97 4.53
CA MET A 213 -0.30 12.63 3.11
C MET A 213 -0.40 11.12 2.98
N ILE A 214 -1.30 10.64 2.12
CA ILE A 214 -1.37 9.22 1.74
C ILE A 214 -0.86 9.05 0.31
N THR A 215 -0.03 8.02 0.07
CA THR A 215 0.48 7.72 -1.27
C THR A 215 0.46 6.22 -1.56
N GLY A 216 0.17 5.86 -2.81
CA GLY A 216 0.32 4.50 -3.31
C GLY A 216 1.68 4.31 -3.96
N ALA A 217 2.29 3.16 -3.73
CA ALA A 217 3.54 2.79 -4.35
C ALA A 217 3.63 1.29 -4.63
N ARG A 218 4.38 0.93 -5.67
CA ARG A 218 4.60 -0.47 -6.06
C ARG A 218 6.10 -0.77 -6.09
N TYR A 219 6.53 -1.73 -5.27
CA TYR A 219 7.90 -2.20 -5.29
C TYR A 219 8.14 -3.19 -6.43
N GLN A 220 9.16 -2.95 -7.25
CA GLN A 220 9.55 -3.78 -8.39
C GLN A 220 10.69 -4.72 -7.98
N LEU A 221 10.41 -6.03 -7.99
CA LEU A 221 11.36 -7.06 -7.52
C LEU A 221 12.56 -7.23 -8.45
N ASP A 222 12.36 -7.01 -9.75
CA ASP A 222 13.41 -7.16 -10.76
C ASP A 222 14.47 -6.05 -10.72
N SER A 223 14.06 -4.82 -10.42
CA SER A 223 14.92 -3.64 -10.40
C SER A 223 15.30 -3.17 -9.00
N GLY A 224 14.57 -3.61 -7.97
CA GLY A 224 14.69 -3.11 -6.60
C GLY A 224 14.13 -1.70 -6.41
N LYS A 225 13.48 -1.11 -7.42
CA LYS A 225 12.96 0.26 -7.36
C LYS A 225 11.52 0.31 -6.88
N VAL A 226 11.15 1.43 -6.25
CA VAL A 226 9.77 1.76 -5.91
C VAL A 226 9.20 2.69 -6.98
N GLU A 227 8.11 2.25 -7.59
CA GLU A 227 7.28 2.99 -8.52
C GLU A 227 6.23 3.79 -7.73
N VAL A 228 6.20 5.11 -7.91
CA VAL A 228 5.17 5.97 -7.30
C VAL A 228 3.94 5.95 -8.19
N LEU A 229 2.78 5.70 -7.61
CA LEU A 229 1.52 5.67 -8.34
C LEU A 229 0.79 7.00 -8.21
N SER A 230 0.20 7.45 -9.33
CA SER A 230 -0.71 8.58 -9.39
C SER A 230 -2.09 8.06 -9.78
N PHE A 231 -3.10 8.47 -9.03
CA PHE A 231 -4.51 8.14 -9.26
C PHE A 231 -5.31 9.42 -9.41
#